data_AF-W9X150-F1
#
_entry.id   AF-W9X150-F1
#
_cell.length_a   1.000
_cell.length_b   1.000
_cell.length_c   1.000
_cell.angle_alpha   90.00
_cell.angle_beta   90.00
_cell.angle_gamma   90.00
#
_symmetry.space_group_name_H-M   'P 1'
#
loop_
_entity.id
_entity.type
_entity.pdbx_description
1 polymer ?
#
loop_
_entity_poly.entity_id
_entity_poly.type
_entity_poly.pdbx_seq_one_letter_code
_entity_poly.pdbx_strand_id
1 'polypeptide(L)'
;MSQVNWEWEALVTYFIDRLERYESSFSMFDDEKLTRTRELTGAVSCLREFRDTLSGTIRAWDNFESNYIRLFEAPRLPKLHSLFQGYIVETRVSIFQLKDLHALMSQKLDKFNSMRDGLVNASALKESSEATRQGNNIGILTRMTVRSNDAGY
;
A
#
# COMPACT_ATOMS: atom_id res chain seq x y z
N MET A 1 -13.01 -14.81 -18.68
CA MET A 1 -12.56 -13.83 -17.67
C MET A 1 -12.48 -14.41 -16.26
N SER A 2 -13.15 -15.54 -16.00
CA SER A 2 -13.01 -16.33 -14.77
C SER A 2 -11.57 -16.68 -14.41
N GLN A 3 -10.74 -17.12 -15.36
CA GLN A 3 -9.31 -17.39 -15.10
C GLN A 3 -8.57 -16.15 -14.60
N VAL A 4 -8.71 -15.01 -15.30
CA VAL A 4 -8.08 -13.74 -14.91
C VAL A 4 -8.54 -13.32 -13.51
N ASN A 5 -9.82 -13.47 -13.22
CA ASN A 5 -10.34 -13.20 -11.88
C ASN A 5 -9.69 -14.09 -10.81
N TRP A 6 -9.58 -15.40 -11.07
CA TRP A 6 -8.96 -16.34 -10.13
C TRP A 6 -7.47 -16.05 -9.89
N GLU A 7 -6.73 -15.70 -10.94
CA GLU A 7 -5.33 -15.31 -10.83
C GLU A 7 -5.16 -14.04 -9.98
N TRP A 8 -6.00 -13.03 -10.21
CA TRP A 8 -6.00 -11.82 -9.39
C TRP A 8 -6.39 -12.09 -7.95
N GLU A 9 -7.43 -12.90 -7.71
CA GLU A 9 -7.86 -13.29 -6.37
C GLU A 9 -6.73 -14.01 -5.60
N ALA A 10 -6.04 -14.95 -6.24
CA ALA A 10 -4.93 -15.68 -5.64
C ALA A 10 -3.77 -14.74 -5.28
N LEU A 11 -3.39 -13.84 -6.20
CA LEU A 11 -2.29 -12.90 -5.96
C LEU A 11 -2.64 -11.87 -4.88
N VAL A 12 -3.84 -11.28 -4.92
CA VAL A 12 -4.31 -10.32 -3.91
C VAL A 12 -4.36 -10.99 -2.54
N THR A 13 -4.91 -12.21 -2.45
CA THR A 13 -5.01 -12.95 -1.18
C THR A 13 -3.63 -13.23 -0.60
N TYR A 14 -2.70 -13.75 -1.41
CA TYR A 14 -1.33 -14.00 -0.97
C TYR A 14 -0.63 -12.73 -0.48
N PHE A 15 -0.83 -11.64 -1.20
CA PHE A 15 -0.22 -10.36 -0.87
C PHE A 15 -0.80 -9.76 0.42
N ILE A 16 -2.12 -9.85 0.62
CA ILE A 16 -2.79 -9.39 1.84
C ILE A 16 -2.34 -10.19 3.06
N ASP A 17 -2.27 -11.52 2.96
CA ASP A 17 -1.79 -12.38 4.06
C ASP A 17 -0.34 -12.02 4.45
N ARG A 18 0.51 -11.68 3.48
CA ARG A 18 1.85 -11.19 3.74
C ARG A 18 1.85 -9.83 4.45
N LEU A 19 0.95 -8.92 4.06
CA LEU A 19 0.80 -7.61 4.71
C LEU A 19 0.29 -7.73 6.15
N GLU A 20 -0.65 -8.63 6.42
CA GLU A 20 -1.16 -8.86 7.78
C GLU A 20 -0.10 -9.43 8.72
N ARG A 21 0.77 -10.31 8.20
CA ARG A 21 1.96 -10.76 8.94
C ARG A 21 2.91 -9.60 9.23
N TYR A 22 3.13 -8.72 8.25
CA TYR A 22 3.97 -7.54 8.46
C TYR A 22 3.38 -6.60 9.52
N GLU A 23 2.07 -6.37 9.46
CA GLU A 23 1.33 -5.56 10.42
C GLU A 23 1.40 -6.12 11.85
N SER A 24 1.17 -7.42 12.03
CA SER A 24 1.21 -8.05 13.36
C SER A 24 2.59 -7.99 14.02
N SER A 25 3.66 -7.94 13.22
CA SER A 25 5.04 -7.79 13.69
C SER A 25 5.53 -6.34 13.82
N PHE A 26 4.67 -5.36 13.51
CA PHE A 26 5.05 -3.95 13.48
C PHE A 26 5.37 -3.40 14.87
N SER A 27 6.41 -2.56 14.94
CA SER A 27 6.78 -1.82 16.16
C SER A 27 7.09 -0.37 15.80
N MET A 28 6.60 0.55 16.65
CA MET A 28 6.42 1.97 16.39
C MET A 28 7.73 2.78 16.28
N PHE A 29 8.86 2.21 16.70
CA PHE A 29 10.17 2.86 16.62
C PHE A 29 11.04 2.13 15.64
N ASP A 30 11.68 2.89 14.75
CA ASP A 30 12.62 2.30 13.81
C ASP A 30 13.94 1.87 14.50
N ASP A 31 14.69 1.00 13.83
CA ASP A 31 16.09 0.76 14.20
C ASP A 31 16.97 1.92 13.71
N GLU A 32 18.21 1.98 14.19
CA GLU A 32 19.17 3.05 13.86
C GLU A 32 19.50 3.12 12.36
N LYS A 33 19.18 2.07 11.60
CA LYS A 33 19.37 1.96 10.15
C LYS A 33 18.14 2.31 9.33
N LEU A 34 17.03 2.71 9.97
CA LEU A 34 15.75 3.00 9.34
C LEU A 34 15.20 1.83 8.49
N THR A 35 15.52 0.60 8.89
CA THR A 35 15.21 -0.62 8.17
C THR A 35 13.70 -0.77 7.99
N ARG A 36 12.90 -0.45 9.01
CA ARG A 36 11.44 -0.61 8.96
C ARG A 36 10.79 0.46 8.09
N THR A 37 11.29 1.70 8.14
CA THR A 37 10.84 2.76 7.22
C THR A 37 11.11 2.36 5.78
N ARG A 38 12.28 1.80 5.48
CA ARG A 38 12.62 1.33 4.13
C ARG A 38 11.73 0.18 3.68
N GLU A 39 11.51 -0.82 4.54
CA GLU A 39 10.64 -1.95 4.24
C GLU A 39 9.18 -1.53 4.04
N LEU A 40 8.62 -0.67 4.90
CA LEU A 40 7.28 -0.10 4.74
C LEU A 40 7.15 0.70 3.46
N THR A 41 8.17 1.50 3.12
CA THR A 41 8.19 2.26 1.87
C THR A 41 8.18 1.33 0.65
N GLY A 42 8.94 0.23 0.71
CA GLY A 42 8.92 -0.83 -0.31
C GLY A 42 7.55 -1.51 -0.42
N ALA A 43 6.95 -1.88 0.73
CA ALA A 43 5.62 -2.49 0.78
C ALA A 43 4.54 -1.58 0.21
N VAL A 44 4.53 -0.29 0.58
CA VAL A 44 3.62 0.74 0.05
C VAL A 44 3.79 0.91 -1.46
N SER A 45 5.04 0.92 -1.95
CA SER A 45 5.31 1.08 -3.38
C SER A 45 4.79 -0.12 -4.17
N CYS A 46 5.06 -1.34 -3.69
CA CYS A 46 4.54 -2.58 -4.29
C CYS A 46 3.00 -2.63 -4.24
N LEU A 47 2.38 -2.28 -3.11
CA LEU A 47 0.92 -2.14 -2.95
C LEU A 47 0.32 -1.21 -4.02
N ARG A 48 0.97 -0.06 -4.25
CA ARG A 48 0.53 0.95 -5.22
C ARG A 48 0.61 0.41 -6.65
N GLU A 49 1.74 -0.17 -7.04
CA GLU A 49 1.94 -0.77 -8.36
C GLU A 49 0.92 -1.87 -8.65
N PHE A 50 0.66 -2.73 -7.66
CA PHE A 50 -0.29 -3.82 -7.79
C PHE A 50 -1.73 -3.31 -7.96
N ARG A 51 -2.14 -2.35 -7.13
CA ARG A 51 -3.44 -1.65 -7.26
C ARG A 51 -3.59 -1.01 -8.63
N ASP A 52 -2.57 -0.31 -9.10
CA ASP A 52 -2.61 0.43 -10.37
C ASP A 52 -2.70 -0.51 -11.57
N THR A 53 -2.03 -1.66 -11.51
CA THR A 53 -2.11 -2.71 -12.54
C THR A 53 -3.51 -3.33 -12.59
N LEU A 54 -4.11 -3.61 -11.43
CA LEU A 54 -5.50 -4.08 -11.34
C LEU A 54 -6.49 -3.03 -11.88
N SER A 55 -6.28 -1.75 -11.53
CA SER A 55 -7.06 -0.63 -12.07
C SER A 55 -6.97 -0.57 -13.59
N GLY A 56 -5.78 -0.78 -14.16
CA GLY A 56 -5.57 -0.86 -15.61
C GLY A 56 -6.38 -1.97 -16.27
N THR A 57 -6.41 -3.16 -15.64
CA THR A 57 -7.21 -4.30 -16.12
C THR A 57 -8.70 -3.98 -16.13
N ILE A 58 -9.22 -3.37 -15.05
CA ILE A 58 -10.62 -2.95 -14.95
C ILE A 58 -10.95 -1.90 -16.03
N ARG A 59 -10.10 -0.87 -16.20
CA ARG A 59 -10.31 0.18 -17.20
C ARG A 59 -10.30 -0.35 -18.63
N ALA A 60 -9.41 -1.29 -18.95
CA ALA A 60 -9.36 -1.92 -20.26
C ALA A 60 -10.70 -2.59 -20.59
N TRP A 61 -11.32 -3.20 -19.59
CA TRP A 61 -12.62 -3.83 -19.77
C TRP A 61 -13.80 -2.85 -19.79
N ASP A 62 -13.84 -1.86 -18.91
CA ASP A 62 -14.87 -0.81 -18.96
C ASP A 62 -14.84 -0.09 -20.33
N ASN A 63 -13.65 0.11 -20.90
CA ASN A 63 -13.46 0.63 -22.25
C ASN A 63 -13.97 -0.33 -23.32
N PHE A 64 -13.70 -1.64 -23.19
CA PHE A 64 -14.24 -2.62 -24.12
C PHE A 64 -15.77 -2.62 -24.09
N GLU A 65 -16.36 -2.66 -22.89
CA GLU A 65 -17.81 -2.70 -22.70
C GLU A 65 -18.47 -1.47 -23.32
N SER A 66 -17.91 -0.28 -23.09
CA SER A 66 -18.48 0.98 -23.60
C SER A 66 -18.47 1.09 -25.13
N ASN A 67 -17.45 0.52 -25.80
CA ASN A 67 -17.23 0.73 -27.23
C ASN A 67 -17.66 -0.45 -28.11
N TYR A 68 -17.53 -1.69 -27.63
CA TYR A 68 -17.61 -2.88 -28.47
C TYR A 68 -18.70 -3.86 -28.05
N ILE A 69 -19.34 -3.71 -26.87
CA ILE A 69 -20.32 -4.69 -26.37
C ILE A 69 -21.53 -4.87 -27.31
N ARG A 70 -21.96 -3.77 -27.94
CA ARG A 70 -23.11 -3.76 -28.87
C ARG A 70 -22.91 -4.66 -30.09
N LEU A 71 -21.66 -4.92 -30.48
CA LEU A 71 -21.34 -5.85 -31.57
C LEU A 71 -21.77 -7.29 -31.25
N PHE A 72 -21.94 -7.61 -29.97
CA PHE A 72 -22.33 -8.94 -29.48
C PHE A 72 -23.81 -9.01 -29.05
N GLU A 73 -24.53 -7.89 -29.04
CA GLU A 73 -25.94 -7.81 -28.63
C GLU A 73 -26.93 -8.10 -29.77
N ALA A 74 -26.51 -7.97 -31.04
CA ALA A 74 -27.38 -8.21 -32.21
C ALA A 74 -26.98 -9.38 -33.15
N PRO A 75 -26.70 -10.62 -32.66
CA PRO A 75 -26.46 -11.74 -33.57
C PRO A 75 -27.73 -12.16 -34.29
N ARG A 76 -27.64 -12.38 -35.61
CA ARG A 76 -28.73 -12.91 -36.45
C ARG A 76 -29.17 -14.34 -36.07
N LEU A 77 -28.39 -15.04 -35.24
CA LEU A 77 -28.59 -16.43 -34.84
C LEU A 77 -28.91 -16.51 -33.34
N PRO A 78 -30.13 -16.95 -32.94
CA PRO A 78 -30.55 -16.99 -31.53
C PRO A 78 -29.62 -17.79 -30.60
N LYS A 79 -29.11 -18.94 -31.06
CA LYS A 79 -28.16 -19.77 -30.29
C LYS A 79 -26.83 -19.07 -30.04
N LEU A 80 -26.36 -18.29 -31.01
CA LEU A 80 -25.11 -17.54 -30.89
C LEU A 80 -25.30 -16.35 -29.94
N HIS A 81 -26.46 -15.71 -29.99
CA HIS A 81 -26.84 -14.66 -29.05
C HIS A 81 -26.86 -15.17 -27.60
N SER A 82 -27.55 -16.28 -27.32
CA SER A 82 -27.57 -16.85 -25.96
C SER A 82 -26.18 -17.20 -25.43
N LEU A 83 -25.31 -17.73 -26.30
CA LEU A 83 -23.93 -18.07 -25.93
C LEU A 83 -23.12 -16.81 -25.58
N PHE A 84 -23.17 -15.77 -26.42
CA PHE A 84 -22.47 -14.51 -26.15
C PHE A 84 -22.98 -13.79 -24.91
N GLN A 85 -24.30 -13.79 -24.69
CA GLN A 85 -24.86 -13.23 -23.46
C GLN A 85 -24.35 -13.95 -22.22
N GLY A 86 -24.20 -15.28 -22.26
CA GLY A 86 -23.58 -16.05 -21.18
C GLY A 86 -22.15 -15.57 -20.86
N TYR A 87 -21.29 -15.43 -21.87
CA TYR A 87 -19.93 -14.94 -21.68
C TYR A 87 -19.85 -13.49 -21.20
N ILE A 88 -20.75 -12.62 -21.68
CA ILE A 88 -20.82 -11.22 -21.24
C ILE A 88 -21.19 -11.16 -19.76
N VAL A 89 -22.21 -11.93 -19.34
CA VAL A 89 -22.62 -12.00 -17.94
C VAL A 89 -21.48 -12.51 -17.05
N GLU A 90 -20.85 -13.63 -17.42
CA GLU A 90 -19.70 -14.18 -16.66
C GLU A 90 -18.56 -13.15 -16.53
N THR A 91 -18.31 -12.42 -17.62
CA THR A 91 -17.27 -11.40 -17.62
C THR A 91 -17.62 -10.20 -16.75
N ARG A 92 -18.88 -9.73 -16.77
CA ARG A 92 -19.36 -8.67 -15.87
C ARG A 92 -19.22 -9.08 -14.40
N VAL A 93 -19.58 -10.32 -14.06
CA VAL A 93 -19.38 -10.85 -12.69
C VAL A 93 -17.90 -10.83 -12.32
N SER A 94 -17.03 -11.34 -13.19
CA SER A 94 -15.58 -11.35 -12.96
C SER A 94 -15.05 -9.93 -12.71
N ILE A 95 -15.55 -8.94 -13.44
CA ILE A 95 -15.10 -7.55 -13.33
C ILE A 95 -15.60 -6.88 -12.06
N PHE A 96 -16.82 -7.21 -11.63
CA PHE A 96 -17.33 -6.78 -10.34
C PHE A 96 -16.43 -7.29 -9.21
N GLN A 97 -16.03 -8.56 -9.25
CA GLN A 97 -15.11 -9.15 -8.27
C GLN A 97 -13.72 -8.46 -8.31
N LEU A 98 -13.19 -8.15 -9.49
CA LEU A 98 -11.96 -7.36 -9.61
C LEU A 98 -12.09 -5.96 -9.00
N LYS A 99 -13.25 -5.30 -9.10
CA LYS A 99 -13.52 -3.99 -8.47
C LYS A 99 -13.52 -4.11 -6.94
N ASP A 100 -14.06 -5.19 -6.38
CA ASP A 100 -14.01 -5.46 -4.95
C ASP A 100 -12.56 -5.67 -4.46
N LEU A 101 -11.76 -6.46 -5.20
CA LEU A 101 -10.34 -6.64 -4.92
C LEU A 101 -9.55 -5.32 -4.98
N HIS A 102 -9.86 -4.46 -5.94
CA HIS A 102 -9.25 -3.13 -6.06
C HIS A 102 -9.59 -2.22 -4.86
N ALA A 103 -10.84 -2.27 -4.38
CA ALA A 103 -11.27 -1.54 -3.19
C ALA A 103 -10.51 -2.03 -1.94
N LEU A 104 -10.39 -3.35 -1.78
CA LEU A 104 -9.63 -3.96 -0.68
C LEU A 104 -8.15 -3.55 -0.70
N MET A 105 -7.51 -3.58 -1.87
CA MET A 105 -6.14 -3.12 -2.06
C MET A 105 -5.96 -1.64 -1.71
N SER A 106 -6.94 -0.80 -2.06
CA SER A 106 -6.93 0.63 -1.72
C SER A 106 -7.00 0.84 -0.20
N GLN A 107 -7.89 0.12 0.49
CA GLN A 107 -7.98 0.16 1.95
C GLN A 107 -6.68 -0.25 2.64
N LYS A 108 -6.04 -1.33 2.17
CA LYS A 108 -4.76 -1.80 2.72
C LYS A 108 -3.64 -0.79 2.44
N LEU A 109 -3.61 -0.17 1.27
CA LEU A 109 -2.65 0.89 0.94
C LEU A 109 -2.78 2.10 1.88
N ASP A 110 -4.00 2.57 2.15
CA ASP A 110 -4.24 3.69 3.06
C ASP A 110 -3.74 3.38 4.48
N LYS A 111 -4.02 2.17 4.96
CA LYS A 111 -3.51 1.69 6.25
C LYS A 111 -1.99 1.71 6.32
N PHE A 112 -1.31 1.17 5.31
CA PHE A 112 0.14 1.12 5.26
C PHE A 112 0.78 2.51 5.11
N ASN A 113 0.12 3.44 4.41
CA ASN A 113 0.55 4.85 4.40
C ASN A 113 0.47 5.46 5.81
N SER A 114 -0.64 5.27 6.53
CA SER A 114 -0.74 5.75 7.92
C SER A 114 0.31 5.13 8.85
N MET A 115 0.61 3.84 8.71
CA MET A 115 1.68 3.19 9.48
C MET A 115 3.05 3.79 9.19
N ARG A 116 3.37 4.00 7.91
CA ARG A 116 4.63 4.65 7.49
C ARG A 116 4.72 6.05 8.07
N ASP A 117 3.68 6.85 7.96
CA ASP A 117 3.67 8.23 8.44
C ASP A 117 3.78 8.29 9.97
N GLY A 118 3.11 7.38 10.68
CA GLY A 118 3.25 7.21 12.12
C GLY A 118 4.68 6.85 12.55
N LEU A 119 5.33 5.94 11.82
CA LEU A 119 6.72 5.53 12.08
C LEU A 119 7.71 6.69 11.86
N VAL A 120 7.57 7.43 10.76
CA VAL A 120 8.43 8.59 10.45
C VAL A 120 8.26 9.66 11.53
N ASN A 121 7.03 9.97 11.92
CA ASN A 121 6.75 10.95 12.96
C ASN A 121 7.30 10.53 14.33
N ALA A 122 7.13 9.26 14.72
CA ALA A 122 7.67 8.74 15.98
C ALA A 122 9.22 8.77 16.00
N SER A 123 9.85 8.47 14.87
CA SER A 123 11.31 8.50 14.72
C SER A 123 11.85 9.92 14.83
N ALA A 124 11.22 10.89 14.15
CA ALA A 124 11.58 12.30 14.25
C ALA A 124 11.42 12.85 15.68
N LEU A 125 10.35 12.45 16.40
CA LEU A 125 10.13 12.84 17.79
C LEU A 125 11.21 12.29 18.72
N LYS A 126 11.60 11.02 18.53
CA LYS A 126 12.70 10.40 19.29
C LYS A 126 14.02 11.13 19.06
N GLU A 127 14.36 11.39 17.80
CA GLU A 127 15.59 12.11 17.43
C GLU A 127 15.61 13.53 18.04
N SER A 128 14.49 14.26 17.97
CA SER A 128 14.37 15.59 18.57
C SER A 128 14.56 15.56 20.09
N SER A 129 14.03 14.53 20.77
CA SER A 129 14.21 14.33 22.22
C SER A 129 15.68 14.05 22.57
N GLU A 130 16.34 13.19 21.79
CA GLU A 130 17.75 12.86 21.98
C GLU A 130 18.67 14.07 21.73
N ALA A 131 18.41 14.87 20.69
CA ALA A 131 19.13 16.10 20.41
C ALA A 131 18.98 17.13 21.54
N THR A 132 17.77 17.27 22.09
CA THR A 132 17.50 18.15 23.25
C THR A 132 18.30 17.69 24.48
N ARG A 133 18.32 16.38 24.74
CA ARG A 133 19.10 15.79 25.84
C ARG A 133 20.60 16.03 25.66
N GLN A 134 21.12 15.83 24.46
CA GLN A 134 22.53 16.11 24.15
C GLN A 134 22.86 17.59 24.34
N GLY A 135 22.00 18.51 23.86
CA GLY A 135 22.17 19.94 24.05
C GLY A 135 22.24 20.34 25.54
N ASN A 136 21.39 19.74 26.38
CA ASN A 136 21.44 19.98 27.83
C ASN A 136 22.74 19.46 28.45
N ASN A 137 23.20 18.26 28.08
CA ASN A 137 24.46 17.70 28.56
C ASN A 137 25.66 18.56 28.17
N ILE A 138 25.71 19.05 26.93
CA ILE A 138 26.73 20.01 26.46
C ILE A 138 26.65 21.28 27.31
N GLY A 139 25.45 21.83 27.54
CA GLY A 139 25.27 23.02 28.37
C GLY A 139 25.70 22.84 29.83
N ILE A 140 25.61 21.63 30.39
CA ILE A 140 26.13 21.30 31.73
C ILE A 140 27.66 21.23 31.69
N LEU A 141 28.23 20.49 30.73
CA LEU A 141 29.68 20.34 30.58
C LEU A 141 30.36 21.70 30.36
N THR A 142 29.82 22.55 29.49
CA THR A 142 30.35 23.91 29.27
C THR A 142 30.35 24.73 30.55
N ARG A 143 29.26 24.67 31.33
CA ARG A 143 29.18 25.39 32.62
C ARG A 143 30.20 24.86 33.64
N MET A 144 30.45 23.55 33.66
CA MET A 144 31.47 22.95 34.52
C MET A 144 32.87 23.41 34.09
N THR A 145 33.20 23.32 32.80
CA THR A 145 34.51 23.71 32.26
C THR A 145 34.82 25.17 32.49
N VAL A 146 33.87 26.08 32.23
CA VAL A 146 34.07 27.52 32.47
C VAL A 146 34.34 27.78 33.95
N ARG A 147 33.55 27.19 34.86
CA ARG A 147 33.75 27.36 36.32
C ARG A 147 35.07 26.79 36.82
N SER A 148 35.51 25.66 36.29
CA SER A 148 36.82 25.10 36.64
C SER A 148 37.99 25.90 36.09
N ASN A 149 37.82 26.61 34.98
CA ASN A 149 38.82 27.53 34.44
C ASN A 149 38.89 28.83 35.26
N ASP A 150 37.74 29.34 35.71
CA ASP A 150 37.66 30.53 36.58
C ASP A 150 38.19 30.26 38.00
N ALA A 151 38.15 29.01 38.48
CA ALA A 151 38.70 28.59 39.78
C ALA A 151 40.21 28.28 39.75
N GLY A 152 40.85 28.39 38.58
CA GLY A 152 42.29 28.22 38.39
C GLY A 152 43.05 29.54 38.42
N TYR A 153 43.03 30.23 39.57
CA TYR A 153 44.00 31.28 39.97
C TYR A 153 44.14 31.26 41.49
#